data_AF-A0AAI9Z4M2-F1
#
_entry.id   AF-A0AAI9Z4M2-F1
#
_cell.length_a   1.000
_cell.length_b   1.000
_cell.length_c   1.000
_cell.angle_alpha   90.00
_cell.angle_beta   90.00
_cell.angle_gamma   90.00
#
_symmetry.space_group_name_H-M   'P 1'
#
loop_
_entity.id
_entity.type
_entity.pdbx_description
1 polymer ?
#
loop_
_entity_poly.entity_id
_entity_poly.type
_entity_poly.pdbx_seq_one_letter_code
_entity_poly.pdbx_strand_id
1 'polypeptide(L)'
;MPIAYALPTFPGAGSGCPFQSILPPSTSAPGLDAACQLKPNHFTWTPPGPGDLRAPCPTLNTLANHGFLPHDGRNITLDVVIKGLKDAMNIGEDLATAAFTPALKLNSIPNANFIDLDMLNRHNVIEHDGSLSRRDMYFDPSNRFDKATFDGFVAYFGDATTISTAAMANARARHALAMNRINPTFTLPESSAPLFLGEASLMLAVWGSPSKPVANRAFLEYFFRNERLPVLLGWVPSDTSITSAIILQIANDIANQTPSDVPLTYTAQHS
;
A
#
# COMPACT_ATOMS: atom_id res chain seq x y z
N MET A 1 -29.60 -12.03 -12.44
CA MET A 1 -29.35 -13.32 -11.76
C MET A 1 -27.88 -13.35 -11.40
N PRO A 2 -27.50 -13.49 -10.11
CA PRO A 2 -26.09 -13.59 -9.76
C PRO A 2 -25.60 -14.99 -10.16
N ILE A 3 -24.53 -15.04 -10.94
CA ILE A 3 -23.87 -16.29 -11.31
C ILE A 3 -23.09 -16.74 -10.08
N ALA A 4 -23.60 -17.78 -9.41
CA ALA A 4 -22.88 -18.46 -8.34
C ALA A 4 -21.72 -19.25 -8.96
N TYR A 5 -20.48 -18.83 -8.70
CA TYR A 5 -19.32 -19.66 -9.00
C TYR A 5 -19.19 -20.70 -7.88
N ALA A 6 -19.45 -21.97 -8.23
CA ALA A 6 -19.19 -23.09 -7.34
C ALA A 6 -17.69 -23.19 -7.02
N LEU A 7 -17.37 -23.32 -5.74
CA LEU A 7 -16.01 -23.62 -5.29
C LEU A 7 -15.61 -25.03 -5.77
N PRO A 8 -14.42 -25.22 -6.37
CA PRO A 8 -13.96 -26.56 -6.72
C PRO A 8 -13.58 -27.35 -5.46
N THR A 9 -14.05 -28.60 -5.38
CA THR A 9 -13.62 -29.60 -4.39
C THR A 9 -12.31 -30.23 -4.85
N PHE A 10 -11.29 -30.28 -3.98
CA PHE A 10 -9.98 -30.85 -4.31
C PHE A 10 -9.83 -32.31 -3.84
N PRO A 11 -9.37 -33.24 -4.70
CA PRO A 11 -8.89 -34.55 -4.27
C PRO A 11 -7.47 -34.45 -3.68
N GLY A 12 -7.16 -35.39 -2.79
CA GLY A 12 -6.04 -35.32 -1.85
C GLY A 12 -4.62 -35.38 -2.40
N ALA A 13 -3.72 -34.83 -1.56
CA ALA A 13 -2.30 -35.13 -1.38
C ALA A 13 -1.49 -35.59 -2.61
N GLY A 14 -0.95 -34.62 -3.34
CA GLY A 14 0.30 -34.73 -4.07
C GLY A 14 1.18 -33.53 -3.74
N SER A 15 2.49 -33.69 -3.69
CA SER A 15 3.50 -32.70 -3.26
C SER A 15 3.69 -31.52 -4.24
N GLY A 16 2.63 -31.06 -4.90
CA GLY A 16 2.64 -29.95 -5.86
C GLY A 16 1.75 -28.80 -5.39
N CYS A 17 2.16 -27.56 -5.69
CA CYS A 17 1.42 -26.35 -5.33
C CYS A 17 0.03 -26.33 -5.98
N PRO A 18 -1.08 -26.19 -5.21
CA PRO A 18 -2.44 -26.36 -5.70
C PRO A 18 -2.93 -25.25 -6.67
N PHE A 19 -2.14 -24.19 -6.89
CA PHE A 19 -2.52 -23.01 -7.69
C PHE A 19 -1.86 -22.91 -9.07
N GLN A 20 -1.01 -23.87 -9.46
CA GLN A 20 -0.36 -23.87 -10.77
C GLN A 20 -1.35 -23.87 -11.95
N SER A 21 -2.56 -24.41 -11.77
CA SER A 21 -3.60 -24.51 -12.81
C SER A 21 -4.43 -23.23 -13.02
N ILE A 22 -4.31 -22.23 -12.13
CA ILE A 22 -5.05 -20.96 -12.21
C ILE A 22 -4.23 -19.85 -12.87
N LEU A 23 -2.90 -20.03 -12.95
CA LEU A 23 -2.00 -19.06 -13.57
C LEU A 23 -2.05 -19.17 -15.11
N PRO A 24 -2.05 -18.04 -15.85
CA PRO A 24 -1.94 -18.08 -17.30
C PRO A 24 -0.63 -18.75 -17.75
N PRO A 25 -0.58 -19.41 -18.92
CA PRO A 25 0.51 -20.32 -19.31
C PRO A 25 1.92 -19.70 -19.51
N SER A 26 2.14 -18.43 -19.16
CA SER A 26 3.36 -17.68 -19.47
C SER A 26 4.17 -17.22 -18.26
N THR A 27 3.85 -17.64 -17.03
CA THR A 27 4.65 -17.30 -15.84
C THR A 27 5.75 -18.34 -15.57
N SER A 28 6.64 -18.57 -16.54
CA SER A 28 7.88 -19.32 -16.30
C SER A 28 9.01 -18.35 -16.02
N ALA A 29 9.01 -17.73 -14.83
CA ALA A 29 10.22 -17.13 -14.30
C ALA A 29 11.12 -18.26 -13.78
N PRO A 30 12.38 -18.39 -14.22
CA PRO A 30 13.28 -19.44 -13.74
C PRO A 30 13.60 -19.24 -12.26
N GLY A 31 13.30 -20.23 -11.42
CA GLY A 31 13.93 -20.39 -10.10
C GLY A 31 13.08 -20.15 -8.85
N LEU A 32 11.77 -19.91 -8.96
CA LEU A 32 10.92 -19.66 -7.79
C LEU A 32 9.56 -20.34 -7.92
N ASP A 33 9.17 -21.12 -6.91
CA ASP A 33 7.79 -21.58 -6.74
C ASP A 33 6.90 -20.38 -6.40
N ALA A 34 6.71 -19.45 -7.34
CA ALA A 34 5.83 -18.29 -7.24
C ALA A 34 4.39 -18.68 -6.82
N ALA A 35 3.98 -19.90 -7.20
CA ALA A 35 2.71 -20.50 -6.81
C ALA A 35 2.61 -20.91 -5.31
N CYS A 36 3.73 -21.01 -4.58
CA CYS A 36 3.77 -21.38 -3.15
C CYS A 36 3.47 -20.19 -2.23
N GLN A 37 3.61 -18.95 -2.72
CA GLN A 37 3.35 -17.75 -1.94
C GLN A 37 1.92 -17.25 -2.05
N LEU A 38 1.24 -17.61 -3.13
CA LEU A 38 -0.16 -17.27 -3.33
C LEU A 38 -1.06 -18.11 -2.43
N LYS A 39 -2.07 -17.44 -1.90
CA LYS A 39 -3.14 -17.99 -1.05
C LYS A 39 -4.49 -17.81 -1.74
N PRO A 40 -5.53 -18.60 -1.41
CA PRO A 40 -6.87 -18.41 -1.98
C PRO A 40 -7.34 -16.95 -1.96
N ASN A 41 -7.08 -16.25 -0.85
CA ASN A 41 -7.44 -14.85 -0.64
C ASN A 41 -6.87 -13.87 -1.68
N HIS A 42 -5.76 -14.20 -2.33
CA HIS A 42 -5.22 -13.37 -3.42
C HIS A 42 -6.17 -13.29 -4.62
N PHE A 43 -7.01 -14.31 -4.82
CA PHE A 43 -7.95 -14.39 -5.93
C PHE A 43 -9.39 -14.01 -5.54
N THR A 44 -9.69 -13.92 -4.24
CA THR A 44 -10.98 -13.43 -3.76
C THR A 44 -10.88 -11.94 -3.52
N TRP A 45 -11.60 -11.13 -4.30
CA TRP A 45 -11.75 -9.69 -4.05
C TRP A 45 -13.23 -9.35 -4.05
N THR A 46 -13.67 -8.62 -3.04
CA THR A 46 -15.00 -8.02 -2.99
C THR A 46 -14.88 -6.54 -2.62
N PRO A 47 -15.67 -5.65 -3.24
CA PRO A 47 -15.68 -4.24 -2.85
C PRO A 47 -16.26 -4.09 -1.43
N PRO A 48 -15.91 -3.01 -0.70
CA PRO A 48 -16.56 -2.70 0.58
C PRO A 48 -18.08 -2.52 0.38
N GLY A 49 -18.87 -3.16 1.25
CA GLY A 49 -20.31 -3.00 1.31
C GLY A 49 -20.74 -1.77 2.12
N PRO A 50 -22.06 -1.50 2.17
CA PRO A 50 -22.60 -0.44 3.04
C PRO A 50 -22.25 -0.70 4.51
N GLY A 51 -21.55 0.24 5.13
CA GLY A 51 -21.15 0.17 6.53
C GLY A 51 -19.78 -0.46 6.78
N ASP A 52 -19.09 -0.97 5.76
CA ASP A 52 -17.70 -1.39 5.91
C ASP A 52 -16.77 -0.18 6.03
N LEU A 53 -15.79 -0.27 6.94
CA LEU A 53 -14.85 0.80 7.22
C LEU A 53 -13.58 0.65 6.39
N ARG A 54 -13.03 1.77 5.93
CA ARG A 54 -11.80 1.85 5.15
C ARG A 54 -10.94 3.01 5.63
N ALA A 55 -9.65 2.88 5.38
CA ALA A 55 -8.55 3.74 5.83
C ALA A 55 -8.07 4.67 4.70
N PRO A 56 -7.22 5.68 5.00
CA PRO A 56 -6.44 6.36 3.98
C PRO A 56 -5.34 5.46 3.39
N CYS A 57 -5.06 4.31 4.02
CA CYS A 57 -4.05 3.36 3.58
C CYS A 57 -4.61 2.38 2.52
N PRO A 58 -4.12 2.43 1.26
CA PRO A 58 -4.58 1.51 0.22
C PRO A 58 -4.21 0.04 0.51
N THR A 59 -3.14 -0.21 1.25
CA THR A 59 -2.72 -1.57 1.62
C THR A 59 -3.74 -2.22 2.55
N LEU A 60 -4.12 -1.55 3.64
CA LEU A 60 -5.11 -2.10 4.58
C LEU A 60 -6.48 -2.28 3.93
N ASN A 61 -6.89 -1.33 3.08
CA ASN A 61 -8.13 -1.45 2.31
C ASN A 61 -8.11 -2.65 1.37
N THR A 62 -7.01 -2.85 0.65
CA THR A 62 -6.82 -4.00 -0.23
C THR A 62 -6.88 -5.31 0.55
N LEU A 63 -6.19 -5.40 1.69
CA LEU A 63 -6.20 -6.59 2.52
C LEU A 63 -7.60 -6.90 3.09
N ALA A 64 -8.38 -5.89 3.50
CA ALA A 64 -9.77 -6.07 3.89
C ALA A 64 -10.64 -6.54 2.70
N ASN A 65 -10.49 -5.93 1.52
CA ASN A 65 -11.21 -6.31 0.29
C ASN A 65 -10.91 -7.76 -0.15
N HIS A 66 -9.73 -8.27 0.19
CA HIS A 66 -9.30 -9.64 -0.08
C HIS A 66 -9.55 -10.63 1.08
N GLY A 67 -10.07 -10.15 2.22
CA GLY A 67 -10.32 -10.98 3.40
C GLY A 67 -9.05 -11.46 4.13
N PHE A 68 -7.91 -10.80 3.93
CA PHE A 68 -6.71 -10.99 4.77
C PHE A 68 -6.85 -10.27 6.12
N LEU A 69 -7.68 -9.22 6.15
CA LEU A 69 -8.16 -8.55 7.36
C LEU A 69 -9.69 -8.74 7.44
N PRO A 70 -10.32 -8.51 8.61
CA PRO A 70 -11.77 -8.38 8.72
C PRO A 70 -12.33 -7.48 7.62
N HIS A 71 -13.23 -8.03 6.80
CA HIS A 71 -13.73 -7.34 5.59
C HIS A 71 -14.50 -6.06 5.93
N ASP A 72 -15.14 -6.04 7.09
CA ASP A 72 -15.89 -4.91 7.63
C ASP A 72 -14.99 -3.78 8.15
N GLY A 73 -13.67 -4.00 8.21
CA GLY A 73 -12.68 -3.02 8.63
C GLY A 73 -12.67 -2.74 10.12
N ARG A 74 -13.18 -3.66 10.96
CA ARG A 74 -13.34 -3.45 12.40
C ARG A 74 -12.50 -4.41 13.25
N ASN A 75 -12.22 -3.99 14.48
CA ASN A 75 -11.58 -4.79 15.52
C ASN A 75 -10.26 -5.44 15.04
N ILE A 76 -9.44 -4.67 14.34
CA ILE A 76 -8.19 -5.12 13.75
C ILE A 76 -7.09 -5.01 14.81
N THR A 77 -6.57 -6.15 15.26
CA THR A 77 -5.47 -6.24 16.24
C THR A 77 -4.11 -6.37 15.55
N LEU A 78 -3.02 -6.19 16.32
CA LEU A 78 -1.65 -6.28 15.80
C LEU A 78 -1.34 -7.65 15.17
N ASP A 79 -1.76 -8.75 15.79
CA ASP A 79 -1.55 -10.11 15.27
C ASP A 79 -2.29 -10.35 13.94
N VAL A 80 -3.51 -9.79 13.82
CA VAL A 80 -4.29 -9.81 12.57
C VAL A 80 -3.56 -9.05 11.47
N VAL A 81 -2.98 -7.89 11.78
CA VAL A 81 -2.20 -7.08 10.82
C VAL A 81 -0.90 -7.77 10.41
N ILE A 82 -0.12 -8.28 11.37
CA ILE A 82 1.12 -9.03 11.09
C ILE A 82 0.80 -10.20 10.16
N LYS A 83 -0.21 -11.01 10.50
CA LYS A 83 -0.60 -12.16 9.69
C LYS A 83 -1.08 -11.73 8.31
N GLY A 84 -1.96 -10.73 8.22
CA GLY A 84 -2.54 -10.27 6.95
C GLY A 84 -1.46 -9.73 6.00
N LEU A 85 -0.57 -8.87 6.49
CA LEU A 85 0.54 -8.29 5.71
C LEU A 85 1.55 -9.34 5.28
N LYS A 86 1.90 -10.29 6.17
CA LYS A 86 2.77 -11.42 5.83
C LYS A 86 2.15 -12.31 4.76
N ASP A 87 0.89 -12.66 4.93
CA ASP A 87 0.19 -13.59 4.05
C ASP A 87 -0.15 -13.02 2.68
N ALA A 88 -0.41 -11.71 2.59
CA ALA A 88 -0.82 -11.06 1.35
C ALA A 88 0.37 -10.54 0.52
N MET A 89 1.44 -10.07 1.16
CA MET A 89 2.49 -9.30 0.48
C MET A 89 3.92 -9.62 0.97
N ASN A 90 4.07 -10.64 1.84
CA ASN A 90 5.33 -11.00 2.51
C ASN A 90 6.00 -9.84 3.25
N ILE A 91 5.20 -8.96 3.86
CA ILE A 91 5.68 -7.89 4.74
C ILE A 91 6.04 -8.48 6.11
N GLY A 92 7.22 -8.11 6.62
CA GLY A 92 7.79 -8.60 7.87
C GLY A 92 7.05 -8.09 9.10
N GLU A 93 7.09 -8.88 10.17
CA GLU A 93 6.50 -8.56 11.47
C GLU A 93 7.06 -7.25 12.05
N ASP A 94 8.35 -6.99 11.85
CA ASP A 94 9.01 -5.78 12.31
C ASP A 94 8.40 -4.52 11.68
N LEU A 95 8.20 -4.53 10.36
CA LEU A 95 7.58 -3.44 9.63
C LEU A 95 6.09 -3.30 9.97
N ALA A 96 5.36 -4.41 10.02
CA ALA A 96 3.95 -4.43 10.40
C ALA A 96 3.75 -3.83 11.81
N THR A 97 4.58 -4.21 12.77
CA THR A 97 4.54 -3.70 14.15
C THR A 97 4.88 -2.22 14.21
N ALA A 98 5.92 -1.79 13.50
CA ALA A 98 6.33 -0.39 13.46
C ALA A 98 5.23 0.51 12.88
N ALA A 99 4.56 0.08 11.81
CA ALA A 99 3.46 0.82 11.18
C ALA A 99 2.17 0.81 12.02
N PHE A 100 1.86 -0.29 12.70
CA PHE A 100 0.61 -0.44 13.43
C PHE A 100 0.62 0.18 14.83
N THR A 101 1.75 0.14 15.54
CA THR A 101 1.83 0.60 16.94
C THR A 101 1.36 2.05 17.13
N PRO A 102 1.71 3.03 16.28
CA PRO A 102 1.18 4.39 16.39
C PRO A 102 -0.34 4.47 16.21
N ALA A 103 -0.94 3.58 15.41
CA ALA A 103 -2.37 3.58 15.12
C ALA A 103 -3.22 3.27 16.36
N LEU A 104 -2.70 2.47 17.30
CA LEU A 104 -3.40 2.16 18.56
C LEU A 104 -3.72 3.41 19.38
N LYS A 105 -2.93 4.49 19.25
CA LYS A 105 -3.17 5.78 19.93
C LYS A 105 -4.40 6.53 19.39
N LEU A 106 -4.92 6.11 18.23
CA LEU A 106 -6.11 6.70 17.63
C LEU A 106 -7.40 6.13 18.20
N ASN A 107 -7.32 4.97 18.86
CA ASN A 107 -8.46 4.40 19.55
C ASN A 107 -8.73 5.17 20.84
N SER A 108 -9.92 5.74 20.98
CA SER A 108 -10.32 6.49 22.18
C SER A 108 -10.60 5.60 23.39
N ILE A 109 -10.70 4.28 23.19
CA ILE A 109 -10.90 3.31 24.28
C ILE A 109 -9.58 3.13 25.04
N PRO A 110 -9.54 3.37 26.35
CA PRO A 110 -8.32 3.18 27.14
C PRO A 110 -7.79 1.74 27.04
N ASN A 111 -6.48 1.61 26.79
CA ASN A 111 -5.78 0.32 26.67
C ASN A 111 -6.29 -0.59 25.55
N ALA A 112 -6.97 -0.05 24.54
CA ALA A 112 -7.35 -0.85 23.37
C ALA A 112 -6.12 -1.38 22.63
N ASN A 113 -6.23 -2.62 22.15
CA ASN A 113 -5.23 -3.33 21.37
C ASN A 113 -5.67 -3.54 19.90
N PHE A 114 -6.68 -2.80 19.46
CA PHE A 114 -7.25 -2.86 18.12
C PHE A 114 -7.53 -1.47 17.57
N ILE A 115 -7.72 -1.39 16.25
CA ILE A 115 -8.26 -0.23 15.55
C ILE A 115 -9.44 -0.65 14.67
N ASP A 116 -10.30 0.32 14.37
CA ASP A 116 -11.14 0.27 13.17
C ASP A 116 -10.46 1.09 12.07
N LEU A 117 -10.61 0.72 10.80
CA LEU A 117 -9.83 1.30 9.70
C LEU A 117 -10.07 2.80 9.52
N ASP A 118 -11.28 3.30 9.79
CA ASP A 118 -11.62 4.72 9.65
C ASP A 118 -11.00 5.60 10.75
N MET A 119 -10.55 5.01 11.87
CA MET A 119 -9.79 5.74 12.90
C MET A 119 -8.51 6.35 12.33
N LEU A 120 -7.94 5.75 11.28
CA LEU A 120 -6.75 6.24 10.58
C LEU A 120 -6.96 7.54 9.80
N ASN A 121 -8.22 7.98 9.62
CA ASN A 121 -8.53 9.24 8.94
C ASN A 121 -8.22 10.50 9.78
N ARG A 122 -7.79 10.35 11.04
CA ARG A 122 -7.43 11.50 11.87
C ARG A 122 -6.14 12.16 11.35
N HIS A 123 -6.30 13.40 10.89
CA HIS A 123 -5.23 14.22 10.34
C HIS A 123 -4.07 14.46 11.31
N ASN A 124 -2.84 14.48 10.77
CA ASN A 124 -1.58 14.77 11.45
C ASN A 124 -1.21 13.81 12.60
N VAL A 125 -1.68 12.56 12.55
CA VAL A 125 -1.19 11.47 13.41
C VAL A 125 -0.45 10.42 12.59
N ILE A 126 -1.12 9.92 11.56
CA ILE A 126 -0.55 9.05 10.52
C ILE A 126 -0.93 9.65 9.17
N GLU A 127 -2.21 9.97 8.95
CA GLU A 127 -2.62 10.72 7.77
C GLU A 127 -1.94 12.10 7.72
N HIS A 128 -1.50 12.49 6.52
CA HIS A 128 -0.75 13.71 6.26
C HIS A 128 -1.07 14.28 4.86
N ASP A 129 -0.81 15.58 4.68
CA ASP A 129 -0.92 16.24 3.38
C ASP A 129 0.10 15.69 2.37
N GLY A 130 -0.10 15.96 1.08
CA GLY A 130 0.83 15.52 0.04
C GLY A 130 0.71 14.03 -0.28
N SER A 131 -0.41 13.40 0.12
CA SER A 131 -0.72 11.99 -0.15
C SER A 131 -0.70 11.68 -1.65
N LEU A 132 -0.20 10.50 -2.02
CA LEU A 132 -0.04 10.11 -3.44
C LEU A 132 -1.38 9.97 -4.19
N SER A 133 -2.48 9.73 -3.48
CA SER A 133 -3.77 9.34 -4.07
C SER A 133 -5.01 9.83 -3.32
N ARG A 134 -4.83 10.65 -2.28
CA ARG A 134 -5.90 11.23 -1.47
C ARG A 134 -5.79 12.75 -1.57
N ARG A 135 -6.92 13.44 -1.61
CA ARG A 135 -6.91 14.90 -1.45
C ARG A 135 -6.54 15.23 -0.01
N ASP A 136 -5.81 16.33 0.16
CA ASP A 136 -5.50 16.85 1.50
C ASP A 136 -6.81 17.11 2.29
N MET A 137 -6.74 16.93 3.61
CA MET A 137 -7.84 17.10 4.55
C MET A 137 -8.54 18.45 4.40
N TYR A 138 -7.79 19.51 4.03
CA TYR A 138 -8.33 20.84 3.72
C TYR A 138 -9.45 20.81 2.67
N PHE A 139 -9.37 19.89 1.70
CA PHE A 139 -10.34 19.77 0.62
C PHE A 139 -11.35 18.63 0.79
N ASP A 140 -10.92 17.50 1.34
CA ASP A 140 -11.77 16.32 1.51
C ASP A 140 -11.36 15.51 2.75
N PRO A 141 -12.16 15.57 3.83
CA PRO A 141 -11.86 14.83 5.05
C PRO A 141 -12.21 13.33 4.96
N SER A 142 -12.83 12.88 3.87
CA SER A 142 -13.26 11.49 3.72
C SER A 142 -12.12 10.52 3.43
N ASN A 143 -10.94 11.04 3.03
CA ASN A 143 -9.72 10.26 2.78
C ASN A 143 -9.89 9.11 1.75
N ARG A 144 -10.87 9.27 0.86
CA ARG A 144 -11.14 8.33 -0.24
C ARG A 144 -10.10 8.47 -1.33
N PHE A 145 -9.89 7.40 -2.09
CA PHE A 145 -9.10 7.45 -3.32
C PHE A 145 -9.63 8.55 -4.25
N ASP A 146 -8.76 9.47 -4.64
CA ASP A 146 -9.05 10.52 -5.60
C ASP A 146 -8.26 10.28 -6.90
N LYS A 147 -9.00 10.06 -7.99
CA LYS A 147 -8.43 9.76 -9.30
C LYS A 147 -7.57 10.91 -9.83
N ALA A 148 -7.97 12.16 -9.63
CA ALA A 148 -7.26 13.31 -10.19
C ALA A 148 -5.93 13.54 -9.47
N THR A 149 -5.91 13.41 -8.14
CA THR A 149 -4.69 13.44 -7.33
C THR A 149 -3.74 12.33 -7.75
N PHE A 150 -4.22 11.09 -7.86
CA PHE A 150 -3.38 9.96 -8.25
C PHE A 150 -2.86 10.08 -9.69
N ASP A 151 -3.69 10.53 -10.63
CA ASP A 151 -3.26 10.80 -12.01
C ASP A 151 -2.19 11.89 -12.07
N GLY A 152 -2.30 12.93 -11.22
CA GLY A 152 -1.30 13.99 -11.08
C GLY A 152 0.06 13.44 -10.61
N PHE A 153 0.06 12.54 -9.63
CA PHE A 153 1.26 11.83 -9.19
C PHE A 153 1.86 10.96 -10.31
N VAL A 154 1.03 10.13 -10.95
CA VAL A 154 1.46 9.19 -12.00
C VAL A 154 1.99 9.90 -13.24
N ALA A 155 1.50 11.11 -13.54
CA ALA A 155 1.96 11.89 -14.70
C ALA A 155 3.48 12.17 -14.68
N TYR A 156 4.10 12.24 -13.50
CA TYR A 156 5.56 12.45 -13.37
C TYR A 156 6.40 11.27 -13.88
N PHE A 157 5.80 10.11 -14.14
CA PHE A 157 6.49 8.96 -14.73
C PHE A 157 6.49 8.98 -16.28
N GLY A 158 5.76 9.91 -16.92
CA GLY A 158 5.67 9.98 -18.39
C GLY A 158 5.18 8.67 -19.01
N ASP A 159 5.92 8.12 -19.96
CA ASP A 159 5.63 6.83 -20.62
C ASP A 159 6.38 5.64 -20.00
N ALA A 160 7.09 5.84 -18.87
CA ALA A 160 7.85 4.77 -18.24
C ALA A 160 6.94 3.63 -17.79
N THR A 161 7.33 2.40 -18.07
CA THR A 161 6.63 1.16 -17.65
C THR A 161 7.12 0.65 -16.30
N THR A 162 8.24 1.17 -15.82
CA THR A 162 8.81 0.87 -14.51
C THR A 162 9.11 2.16 -13.74
N ILE A 163 9.15 2.05 -12.42
CA ILE A 163 9.39 3.18 -11.51
C ILE A 163 10.64 2.86 -10.70
N SER A 164 11.74 3.55 -10.97
CA SER A 164 12.96 3.49 -10.17
C SER A 164 12.86 4.37 -8.93
N THR A 165 13.81 4.22 -8.01
CA THR A 165 13.95 5.11 -6.85
C THR A 165 14.05 6.59 -7.26
N ALA A 166 14.83 6.90 -8.30
CA ALA A 166 14.96 8.27 -8.83
C ALA A 166 13.62 8.82 -9.36
N ALA A 167 12.89 7.98 -10.12
CA ALA A 167 11.59 8.37 -10.66
C ALA A 167 10.57 8.61 -9.54
N MET A 168 10.54 7.73 -8.53
CA MET A 168 9.69 7.88 -7.34
C MET A 168 10.05 9.15 -6.55
N ALA A 169 11.34 9.43 -6.34
CA ALA A 169 11.80 10.63 -5.64
C ALA A 169 11.36 11.91 -6.35
N ASN A 170 11.57 11.99 -7.67
CA ASN A 170 11.11 13.12 -8.46
C ASN A 170 9.58 13.28 -8.44
N ALA A 171 8.84 12.18 -8.66
CA ALA A 171 7.38 12.21 -8.71
C ALA A 171 6.78 12.63 -7.37
N ARG A 172 7.22 12.02 -6.27
CA ARG A 172 6.75 12.36 -4.91
C ARG A 172 7.01 13.82 -4.57
N ALA A 173 8.24 14.29 -4.77
CA ALA A 173 8.62 15.66 -4.40
C ALA A 173 7.83 16.70 -5.20
N ARG A 174 7.73 16.52 -6.52
CA ARG A 174 6.98 17.45 -7.38
C ARG A 174 5.47 17.38 -7.14
N HIS A 175 4.93 16.20 -6.83
CA HIS A 175 3.54 16.03 -6.43
C HIS A 175 3.23 16.78 -5.13
N ALA A 176 4.05 16.61 -4.09
CA ALA A 176 3.91 17.36 -2.84
C ALA A 176 4.00 18.88 -3.06
N LEU A 177 4.93 19.35 -3.91
CA LEU A 177 5.01 20.76 -4.29
C LEU A 177 3.73 21.26 -4.98
N ALA A 178 3.13 20.45 -5.86
CA ALA A 178 1.90 20.81 -6.54
C ALA A 178 0.72 20.93 -5.56
N MET A 179 0.63 20.01 -4.60
CA MET A 179 -0.40 20.04 -3.54
C MET A 179 -0.21 21.23 -2.60
N ASN A 180 1.03 21.52 -2.19
CA ASN A 180 1.37 22.71 -1.38
C ASN A 180 0.97 24.03 -2.07
N ARG A 181 1.05 24.11 -3.40
CA ARG A 181 0.68 25.33 -4.14
C ARG A 181 -0.82 25.64 -4.11
N ILE A 182 -1.67 24.65 -3.81
CA ILE A 182 -3.12 24.81 -3.81
C ILE A 182 -3.73 24.74 -2.40
N ASN A 183 -3.06 24.09 -1.46
CA ASN A 183 -3.52 23.95 -0.06
C ASN A 183 -2.86 25.05 0.81
N PRO A 184 -3.61 26.07 1.27
CA PRO A 184 -3.05 27.17 2.07
C PRO A 184 -2.61 26.74 3.48
N THR A 185 -3.06 25.58 3.96
CA THR A 185 -2.70 25.01 5.26
C THR A 185 -1.73 23.84 5.15
N PHE A 186 -1.12 23.65 3.97
CA PHE A 186 -0.27 22.48 3.68
C PHE A 186 0.84 22.31 4.71
N THR A 187 0.97 21.10 5.24
CA THR A 187 2.03 20.74 6.17
C THR A 187 2.58 19.35 5.90
N LEU A 188 3.91 19.25 5.80
CA LEU A 188 4.61 17.99 5.62
C LEU A 188 5.97 18.05 6.34
N PRO A 189 5.96 18.08 7.68
CA PRO A 189 7.13 18.40 8.48
C PRO A 189 8.19 17.30 8.41
N GLU A 190 9.44 17.64 8.73
CA GLU A 190 10.55 16.68 8.78
C GLU A 190 10.29 15.48 9.69
N SER A 191 9.55 15.68 10.79
CA SER A 191 9.14 14.60 11.69
C SER A 191 8.25 13.54 11.02
N SER A 192 7.56 13.88 9.93
CA SER A 192 6.74 12.96 9.13
C SER A 192 7.53 12.30 7.98
N ALA A 193 8.79 12.67 7.76
CA ALA A 193 9.58 12.15 6.64
C ALA A 193 9.77 10.63 6.62
N PRO A 194 10.02 9.96 7.75
CA PRO A 194 10.07 8.50 7.77
C PRO A 194 8.78 7.84 7.26
N LEU A 195 7.62 8.47 7.49
CA LEU A 195 6.32 7.94 7.08
C LEU A 195 6.12 8.05 5.56
N PHE A 196 6.12 9.26 5.01
CA PHE A 196 5.84 9.45 3.58
C PHE A 196 6.93 8.84 2.67
N LEU A 197 8.17 8.74 3.14
CA LEU A 197 9.24 8.07 2.39
C LEU A 197 9.08 6.56 2.51
N GLY A 198 8.71 6.06 3.69
CA GLY A 198 8.43 4.65 3.93
C GLY A 198 7.27 4.13 3.07
N GLU A 199 6.23 4.93 2.87
CA GLU A 199 5.11 4.62 1.97
C GLU A 199 5.55 4.50 0.51
N ALA A 200 6.35 5.46 0.03
CA ALA A 200 6.92 5.42 -1.32
C ALA A 200 7.88 4.23 -1.50
N SER A 201 8.70 3.93 -0.49
CA SER A 201 9.56 2.75 -0.45
C SER A 201 8.79 1.44 -0.50
N LEU A 202 7.66 1.36 0.22
CA LEU A 202 6.80 0.18 0.21
C LEU A 202 6.26 -0.09 -1.20
N MET A 203 5.87 0.97 -1.93
CA MET A 203 5.43 0.83 -3.32
C MET A 203 6.53 0.27 -4.23
N LEU A 204 7.79 0.67 -4.03
CA LEU A 204 8.92 0.13 -4.78
C LEU A 204 9.24 -1.33 -4.41
N ALA A 205 9.18 -1.67 -3.13
CA ALA A 205 9.50 -3.01 -2.63
C ALA A 205 8.43 -4.05 -3.00
N VAL A 206 7.16 -3.70 -2.92
CA VAL A 206 6.04 -4.63 -3.21
C VAL A 206 5.84 -4.83 -4.70
N TRP A 207 5.87 -3.77 -5.50
CA TRP A 207 5.60 -3.85 -6.95
C TRP A 207 6.86 -4.09 -7.78
N GLY A 208 8.03 -4.06 -7.15
CA GLY A 208 9.32 -4.51 -7.68
C GLY A 208 9.80 -5.72 -6.88
N SER A 209 10.88 -5.54 -6.12
CA SER A 209 11.28 -6.47 -5.08
C SER A 209 12.13 -5.77 -4.00
N PRO A 210 12.32 -6.39 -2.82
CA PRO A 210 13.21 -5.86 -1.79
C PRO A 210 14.66 -5.67 -2.24
N SER A 211 15.16 -6.56 -3.11
CA SER A 211 16.54 -6.55 -3.62
C SER A 211 16.71 -5.67 -4.86
N LYS A 212 15.63 -5.38 -5.58
CA LYS A 212 15.59 -4.55 -6.77
C LYS A 212 14.35 -3.65 -6.71
N PRO A 213 14.41 -2.50 -5.99
CA PRO A 213 13.28 -1.62 -5.75
C PRO A 213 12.91 -0.79 -7.00
N VAL A 214 12.57 -1.50 -8.09
CA VAL A 214 12.10 -0.95 -9.35
C VAL A 214 10.70 -1.52 -9.59
N ALA A 215 9.69 -0.70 -9.31
CA ALA A 215 8.29 -1.14 -9.38
C ALA A 215 7.80 -1.28 -10.82
N ASN A 216 6.96 -2.28 -11.07
CA ASN A 216 6.14 -2.34 -12.27
C ASN A 216 4.99 -1.33 -12.13
N ARG A 217 4.93 -0.35 -13.04
CA ARG A 217 3.93 0.73 -12.98
C ARG A 217 2.50 0.21 -13.08
N ALA A 218 2.26 -0.81 -13.92
CA ALA A 218 0.92 -1.36 -14.09
C ALA A 218 0.38 -1.99 -12.80
N PHE A 219 1.26 -2.59 -11.99
CA PHE A 219 0.90 -3.14 -10.68
C PHE A 219 0.52 -2.02 -9.70
N LEU A 220 1.35 -0.97 -9.63
CA LEU A 220 1.08 0.20 -8.79
C LEU A 220 -0.25 0.86 -9.16
N GLU A 221 -0.47 1.15 -10.45
CA GLU A 221 -1.70 1.80 -10.89
C GLU A 221 -2.94 0.94 -10.68
N TYR A 222 -2.85 -0.36 -10.97
CA TYR A 222 -3.95 -1.29 -10.71
C TYR A 222 -4.29 -1.33 -9.22
N PHE A 223 -3.28 -1.42 -8.36
CA PHE A 223 -3.45 -1.46 -6.91
C PHE A 223 -4.17 -0.22 -6.37
N PHE A 224 -3.69 0.98 -6.68
CA PHE A 224 -4.31 2.21 -6.16
C PHE A 224 -5.73 2.42 -6.70
N ARG A 225 -5.96 2.16 -8.00
CA ARG A 225 -7.26 2.43 -8.63
C ARG A 225 -8.35 1.44 -8.21
N ASN A 226 -7.97 0.24 -7.77
CA ASN A 226 -8.92 -0.83 -7.47
C ASN A 226 -8.90 -1.29 -6.01
N GLU A 227 -7.90 -0.86 -5.22
CA GLU A 227 -7.57 -1.42 -3.91
C GLU A 227 -7.64 -2.96 -3.95
N ARG A 228 -6.88 -3.50 -4.91
CA ARG A 228 -6.87 -4.91 -5.31
C ARG A 228 -5.45 -5.36 -5.66
N LEU A 229 -5.07 -6.55 -5.23
CA LEU A 229 -3.79 -7.16 -5.57
C LEU A 229 -3.71 -7.46 -7.08
N PRO A 230 -2.65 -7.06 -7.79
CA PRO A 230 -2.53 -7.21 -9.25
C PRO A 230 -2.17 -8.63 -9.71
N VAL A 231 -2.67 -9.67 -9.03
CA VAL A 231 -2.35 -11.07 -9.37
C VAL A 231 -2.80 -11.48 -10.77
N LEU A 232 -3.88 -10.87 -11.28
CA LEU A 232 -4.36 -11.10 -12.65
C LEU A 232 -3.45 -10.46 -13.71
N LEU A 233 -2.59 -9.53 -13.30
CA LEU A 233 -1.54 -8.95 -14.15
C LEU A 233 -0.22 -9.73 -14.06
N GLY A 234 -0.20 -10.82 -13.27
CA GLY A 234 0.99 -11.66 -13.06
C GLY A 234 1.85 -11.26 -11.87
N TRP A 235 1.38 -10.37 -11.00
CA TRP A 235 2.08 -10.09 -9.73
C TRP A 235 1.96 -11.29 -8.78
N VAL A 236 3.06 -11.57 -8.09
CA VAL A 236 3.13 -12.48 -6.95
C VAL A 236 3.92 -11.79 -5.83
N PRO A 237 3.68 -12.13 -4.55
CA PRO A 237 4.53 -11.64 -3.47
C PRO A 237 6.01 -11.96 -3.72
N SER A 238 6.89 -11.18 -3.10
CA SER A 238 8.33 -11.45 -3.09
C SER A 238 8.62 -12.64 -2.18
N ASP A 239 9.59 -13.49 -2.52
CA ASP A 239 10.12 -14.54 -1.66
C ASP A 239 10.92 -14.01 -0.46
N THR A 240 11.51 -12.84 -0.66
CA THR A 240 12.25 -12.10 0.35
C THR A 240 11.26 -11.27 1.16
N SER A 241 11.31 -11.41 2.48
CA SER A 241 10.45 -10.65 3.40
C SER A 241 10.79 -9.16 3.35
N ILE A 242 9.80 -8.29 3.23
CA ILE A 242 9.98 -6.83 3.28
C ILE A 242 10.10 -6.39 4.74
N THR A 243 11.30 -5.98 5.17
CA THR A 243 11.58 -5.57 6.57
C THR A 243 11.68 -4.05 6.72
N SER A 244 11.64 -3.56 7.96
CA SER A 244 11.86 -2.14 8.29
C SER A 244 13.21 -1.65 7.79
N ALA A 245 14.25 -2.47 7.89
CA ALA A 245 15.60 -2.11 7.42
C ALA A 245 15.64 -1.87 5.91
N ILE A 246 14.94 -2.70 5.14
CA ILE A 246 14.85 -2.54 3.67
C ILE A 246 14.08 -1.27 3.32
N ILE A 247 12.93 -1.05 3.96
CA ILE A 247 12.13 0.16 3.73
C ILE A 247 12.90 1.43 4.09
N LEU A 248 13.65 1.42 5.20
CA LEU A 248 14.47 2.55 5.62
C LEU A 248 15.60 2.82 4.63
N GLN A 249 16.26 1.77 4.11
CA GLN A 249 17.30 1.95 3.09
C GLN A 249 16.74 2.58 1.82
N ILE A 250 15.62 2.06 1.29
CA ILE A 250 14.98 2.63 0.11
C ILE A 250 14.52 4.07 0.39
N ALA A 251 14.03 4.36 1.60
CA ALA A 251 13.57 5.69 1.98
C ALA A 251 14.72 6.70 1.96
N ASN A 252 15.90 6.31 2.47
CA ASN A 252 17.12 7.11 2.40
C ASN A 252 17.55 7.34 0.95
N ASP A 253 17.44 6.32 0.09
CA ASP A 253 17.77 6.46 -1.32
C ASP A 253 16.81 7.42 -2.05
N ILE A 254 15.51 7.38 -1.73
CA ILE A 254 14.51 8.34 -2.23
C ILE A 254 14.84 9.75 -1.75
N ALA A 255 15.16 9.93 -0.46
CA ALA A 255 15.54 11.24 0.09
C ALA A 255 16.79 11.79 -0.62
N ASN A 256 17.83 10.98 -0.77
CA ASN A 256 19.08 11.37 -1.43
C ASN A 256 18.91 11.69 -2.92
N GLN A 257 17.93 11.08 -3.59
CA GLN A 257 17.62 11.30 -5.00
C GLN A 257 16.51 12.33 -5.22
N THR A 258 15.99 12.93 -4.15
CA THR A 258 15.00 14.00 -4.26
C THR A 258 15.63 15.20 -4.98
N PRO A 259 15.00 15.74 -6.03
CA PRO A 259 15.55 16.86 -6.79
C PRO A 259 15.83 18.08 -5.90
N SER A 260 17.02 18.68 -6.03
CA SER A 260 17.43 19.82 -5.23
C SER A 260 16.65 21.12 -5.51
N ASP A 261 15.90 21.17 -6.62
CA ASP A 261 14.99 22.27 -6.98
C ASP A 261 13.63 22.21 -6.26
N VAL A 262 13.38 21.18 -5.44
CA VAL A 262 12.11 20.98 -4.73
C VAL A 262 12.36 20.66 -3.25
N PRO A 263 11.66 21.34 -2.31
CA PRO A 263 11.74 20.97 -0.90
C PRO A 263 11.23 19.55 -0.64
N LEU A 264 11.95 18.82 0.21
CA LEU A 264 11.53 17.49 0.67
C LEU A 264 10.36 17.56 1.68
N THR A 265 10.36 18.62 2.49
CA THR A 265 9.48 18.87 3.63
C THR A 265 8.93 20.30 3.58
N TYR A 266 7.81 20.52 4.25
CA TYR A 266 7.06 21.76 4.24
C TYR A 266 6.56 22.06 5.65
N THR A 267 6.79 23.27 6.14
CA THR A 267 6.19 23.76 7.39
C THR A 267 4.90 24.49 7.09
N ALA A 268 3.87 24.34 7.92
CA ALA A 268 2.61 25.07 7.79
C ALA A 268 2.87 26.56 7.58
N GLN A 269 2.32 27.13 6.50
CA GLN A 269 2.60 28.51 6.12
C GLN A 269 1.97 29.53 7.08
N HIS A 270 0.93 29.15 7.84
CA HIS A 270 0.33 29.94 8.91
C HIS A 270 -0.23 29.03 10.00
N SER A 271 0.24 29.20 11.24
CA SER A 271 -0.33 28.65 12.48
C SER A 271 -1.32 29.62 13.11
#